data_AF-A0A3N5KCR0-F1
#
_entry.id   AF-A0A3N5KCR0-F1
#
_cell.length_a   1.000
_cell.length_b   1.000
_cell.length_c   1.000
_cell.angle_alpha   90.00
_cell.angle_beta   90.00
_cell.angle_gamma   90.00
#
_symmetry.space_group_name_H-M   'P 1'
#
loop_
_entity.id
_entity.type
_entity.pdbx_description
1 polymer ?
#
loop_
_entity_poly.entity_id
_entity_poly.type
_entity_poly.pdbx_seq_one_letter_code
_entity_poly.pdbx_strand_id
1 'polypeptide(L)'
;MKKLIYSVIALVLLVSAIYAEPQAKLDWQKFSKNLALAVCSENDGLRNSAMCMMIQYADQLTFDRSTIYDIIRIFRNNEDDNVRLLAMVTLYKSEDPWAMDFLKRHRRFEENQRIKKLCCCAVKAYYAKMDSIREFNETLLVRAAERIAKDQALASAKALNAEQYGLK
;
A
#
# COMPACT_ATOMS: atom_id res chain seq x y z
N MET A 1 21.00 -52.71 17.26
CA MET A 1 20.39 -52.16 16.02
C MET A 1 19.47 -50.97 16.26
N LYS A 2 18.40 -51.06 17.07
CA LYS A 2 17.46 -49.93 17.31
C LYS A 2 18.13 -48.64 17.80
N LYS A 3 19.10 -48.72 18.74
CA LYS A 3 19.86 -47.57 19.25
C LYS A 3 20.72 -46.87 18.18
N LEU A 4 21.23 -47.62 17.20
CA LEU A 4 22.02 -47.07 16.09
C LEU A 4 21.11 -46.26 15.14
N ILE A 5 19.90 -46.76 14.87
CA ILE A 5 18.90 -46.11 14.03
C ILE A 5 18.46 -44.78 14.64
N TYR A 6 18.15 -44.74 15.95
CA TYR A 6 17.77 -43.49 16.62
C TYR A 6 18.91 -42.46 16.63
N SER A 7 20.16 -42.91 16.77
CA SER A 7 21.33 -42.01 16.73
C SER A 7 21.53 -41.40 15.34
N VAL A 8 21.28 -42.16 14.26
CA VAL A 8 21.36 -41.64 12.88
C VAL A 8 20.23 -40.65 12.60
N ILE A 9 19.00 -40.95 13.05
CA ILE A 9 17.86 -40.03 12.89
C ILE A 9 18.11 -38.72 13.66
N ALA A 10 18.61 -38.80 14.90
CA ALA A 10 18.94 -37.62 15.69
C ALA A 10 20.05 -36.79 15.03
N LEU A 11 21.07 -37.44 14.45
CA LEU A 11 22.14 -36.76 13.73
C LEU A 11 21.62 -36.06 12.47
N VAL A 12 20.75 -36.70 11.69
CA VAL A 12 20.14 -36.10 10.48
C VAL A 12 19.28 -34.89 10.83
N LEU A 13 18.53 -34.94 11.93
CA LEU A 13 17.72 -33.80 12.41
C LEU A 13 18.56 -32.65 12.97
N LEU A 14 19.73 -32.94 13.55
CA LEU A 14 20.66 -31.91 14.02
C LEU A 14 21.37 -31.21 12.86
N VAL A 15 21.69 -31.93 11.79
CA VAL A 15 22.36 -31.36 10.61
C VAL A 15 21.42 -30.45 9.81
N SER A 16 20.13 -30.77 9.73
CA SER A 16 19.16 -29.94 8.99
C SER A 16 18.92 -28.56 9.61
N ALA A 17 19.13 -28.40 10.93
CA ALA A 17 19.00 -27.11 11.61
C ALA A 17 20.14 -26.12 11.29
N ILE A 18 21.31 -26.63 10.84
CA ILE A 18 22.51 -25.81 10.58
C ILE A 18 22.44 -25.18 9.18
N TYR A 19 21.69 -25.77 8.24
CA TYR A 19 21.52 -25.28 6.87
C TYR A 19 20.27 -24.42 6.67
N ALA A 20 19.63 -23.96 7.74
CA ALA A 20 18.60 -22.94 7.63
C ALA A 20 19.27 -21.63 7.19
N GLU A 21 19.34 -21.39 5.88
CA GLU A 21 19.76 -20.08 5.36
C GLU A 21 18.89 -19.00 6.02
N PRO A 22 19.49 -17.90 6.49
CA PRO A 22 18.70 -16.79 6.99
C PRO A 22 17.72 -16.41 5.91
N GLN A 23 16.41 -16.48 6.21
CA GLN A 23 15.35 -16.19 5.24
C GLN A 23 15.72 -14.92 4.49
N ALA A 24 16.05 -15.05 3.19
CA ALA A 24 16.48 -13.93 2.39
C ALA A 24 15.44 -12.83 2.53
N LYS A 25 15.88 -11.66 3.01
CA LYS A 25 14.99 -10.52 3.25
C LYS A 25 14.23 -10.25 1.94
N LEU A 26 12.91 -10.34 1.99
CA LEU A 26 12.08 -10.21 0.79
C LEU A 26 12.33 -8.83 0.15
N ASP A 27 12.73 -8.86 -1.11
CA ASP A 27 12.91 -7.67 -1.93
C ASP A 27 11.55 -7.25 -2.53
N TRP A 28 10.87 -6.35 -1.83
CA TRP A 28 9.57 -5.80 -2.25
C TRP A 28 9.62 -5.07 -3.58
N GLN A 29 10.76 -4.48 -3.94
CA GLN A 29 10.90 -3.78 -5.21
C GLN A 29 10.96 -4.78 -6.36
N LYS A 30 11.76 -5.84 -6.23
CA LYS A 30 11.80 -6.94 -7.21
C LYS A 30 10.46 -7.65 -7.29
N PHE A 31 9.80 -7.88 -6.16
CA PHE A 31 8.47 -8.48 -6.12
C PHE A 31 7.42 -7.61 -6.85
N SER A 32 7.39 -6.30 -6.58
CA SER A 32 6.51 -5.34 -7.26
C SER A 32 6.73 -5.34 -8.77
N LYS A 33 7.99 -5.33 -9.21
CA LYS A 33 8.35 -5.38 -10.63
C LYS A 33 7.91 -6.68 -11.31
N ASN A 34 8.06 -7.81 -10.63
CA ASN A 34 7.61 -9.11 -11.16
C ASN A 34 6.08 -9.16 -11.27
N LEU A 35 5.35 -8.60 -10.31
CA LEU A 35 3.89 -8.50 -10.38
C LEU A 35 3.43 -7.61 -11.53
N ALA A 36 4.10 -6.46 -11.74
CA ALA A 36 3.84 -5.60 -12.89
C ALA A 36 4.00 -6.36 -14.22
N LEU A 37 5.10 -7.10 -14.39
CA LEU A 37 5.31 -7.94 -15.57
C LEU A 37 4.26 -9.05 -15.71
N ALA A 38 3.87 -9.69 -14.60
CA ALA A 38 2.89 -10.78 -14.60
C ALA A 38 1.48 -10.30 -14.98
N VAL A 39 1.08 -9.09 -14.57
CA VAL A 39 -0.20 -8.47 -14.98
C VAL A 39 -0.27 -8.26 -16.48
N CYS A 40 0.86 -7.96 -17.14
CA CYS A 40 0.91 -7.75 -18.59
C CYS A 40 1.05 -9.06 -19.39
N SER A 41 1.07 -10.22 -18.72
CA SER A 41 1.22 -11.52 -19.40
C SER A 41 -0.05 -11.90 -20.17
N GLU A 42 0.13 -12.68 -21.24
CA GLU A 42 -0.96 -13.28 -22.01
C GLU A 42 -1.66 -14.43 -21.27
N ASN A 43 -1.09 -14.90 -20.16
CA ASN A 43 -1.66 -15.97 -19.37
C ASN A 43 -2.65 -15.39 -18.34
N ASP A 44 -3.94 -15.63 -18.55
CA ASP A 44 -5.00 -15.11 -17.68
C ASP A 44 -4.86 -15.57 -16.22
N GLY A 45 -4.46 -16.82 -16.00
CA GLY A 45 -4.24 -17.35 -14.65
C GLY A 45 -3.11 -16.61 -13.92
N LEU A 46 -2.01 -16.33 -14.62
CA LEU A 46 -0.88 -15.56 -14.08
C LEU A 46 -1.27 -14.12 -13.82
N ARG A 47 -1.93 -13.46 -14.78
CA ARG A 47 -2.43 -12.08 -14.66
C ARG A 47 -3.41 -11.93 -13.49
N ASN A 48 -4.36 -12.85 -13.35
CA ASN A 48 -5.34 -12.83 -12.25
C ASN A 48 -4.67 -13.10 -10.91
N SER A 49 -3.76 -14.07 -10.85
CA SER A 49 -2.98 -14.35 -9.64
C SER A 49 -2.12 -13.14 -9.23
N ALA A 50 -1.52 -12.45 -10.21
CA ALA A 50 -0.75 -11.24 -9.97
C ALA A 50 -1.63 -10.15 -9.36
N MET A 51 -2.81 -9.88 -9.91
CA MET A 51 -3.77 -8.93 -9.34
C MET A 51 -4.20 -9.29 -7.91
N CYS A 52 -4.45 -10.58 -7.63
CA CYS A 52 -4.73 -11.04 -6.27
C CYS A 52 -3.57 -10.75 -5.30
N MET A 53 -2.33 -11.00 -5.72
CA MET A 53 -1.14 -10.69 -4.92
C MET A 53 -0.97 -9.18 -4.73
N MET A 54 -1.25 -8.38 -5.76
CA MET A 54 -1.24 -6.91 -5.65
C MET A 54 -2.24 -6.41 -4.61
N ILE A 55 -3.44 -6.99 -4.57
CA ILE A 55 -4.47 -6.68 -3.56
C ILE A 55 -4.01 -7.09 -2.16
N GLN A 56 -3.43 -8.28 -2.03
CA GLN A 56 -3.01 -8.85 -0.75
C GLN A 56 -1.89 -8.05 -0.10
N TYR A 57 -0.91 -7.61 -0.88
CA TYR A 57 0.29 -6.93 -0.38
C TYR A 57 0.32 -5.43 -0.72
N ALA A 58 -0.82 -4.83 -1.04
CA ALA A 58 -0.92 -3.45 -1.54
C ALA A 58 -0.12 -2.42 -0.70
N ASP A 59 -0.12 -2.55 0.62
CA ASP A 59 0.56 -1.64 1.54
C ASP A 59 2.10 -1.64 1.43
N GLN A 60 2.67 -2.66 0.78
CA GLN A 60 4.11 -2.87 0.63
C GLN A 60 4.59 -2.68 -0.82
N LEU A 61 3.66 -2.55 -1.77
CA LEU A 61 3.97 -2.53 -3.19
C LEU A 61 3.99 -1.11 -3.72
N THR A 62 4.91 -0.86 -4.64
CA THR A 62 4.99 0.39 -5.37
C THR A 62 4.91 0.09 -6.86
N PHE A 63 3.88 0.62 -7.51
CA PHE A 63 3.66 0.42 -8.94
C PHE A 63 3.91 1.70 -9.71
N ASP A 64 4.45 1.55 -10.91
CA ASP A 64 4.53 2.64 -11.86
C ASP A 64 3.15 2.91 -12.49
N ARG A 65 3.02 4.09 -13.10
CA ARG A 65 1.76 4.49 -13.75
C ARG A 65 1.42 3.61 -14.95
N SER A 66 2.40 3.01 -15.62
CA SER A 66 2.19 2.04 -16.71
C SER A 66 1.43 0.81 -16.24
N THR A 67 1.81 0.24 -15.10
CA THR A 67 1.13 -0.92 -14.51
C THR A 67 -0.33 -0.60 -14.19
N ILE A 68 -0.60 0.59 -13.62
CA ILE A 68 -1.97 1.05 -13.34
C ILE A 68 -2.77 1.18 -14.65
N TYR A 69 -2.15 1.69 -15.70
CA TYR A 69 -2.78 1.82 -17.02
C TYR A 69 -3.12 0.44 -17.63
N ASP A 70 -2.27 -0.56 -17.45
CA ASP A 70 -2.54 -1.93 -17.89
C ASP A 70 -3.70 -2.56 -17.11
N ILE A 71 -3.79 -2.32 -15.80
CA ILE A 71 -4.94 -2.77 -14.99
C ILE A 71 -6.24 -2.07 -15.44
N ILE A 72 -6.18 -0.78 -15.80
CA ILE A 72 -7.34 -0.07 -16.37
C ILE A 72 -7.78 -0.70 -17.69
N ARG A 73 -6.85 -1.12 -18.56
CA ARG A 73 -7.18 -1.81 -19.81
C ARG A 73 -7.92 -3.11 -19.53
N ILE A 74 -7.47 -3.90 -18.56
CA ILE A 74 -8.15 -5.13 -18.12
C ILE A 74 -9.56 -4.80 -17.64
N PHE A 75 -9.71 -3.82 -16.74
CA PHE A 75 -11.01 -3.43 -16.21
C PHE A 75 -12.01 -2.97 -17.30
N ARG A 76 -11.52 -2.24 -18.32
CA ARG A 76 -12.37 -1.67 -19.36
C ARG A 76 -12.75 -2.67 -20.45
N ASN A 77 -11.82 -3.54 -20.84
CA ASN A 77 -11.95 -4.32 -22.07
C ASN A 77 -12.17 -5.82 -21.85
N ASN A 78 -11.98 -6.34 -20.64
CA ASN A 78 -12.18 -7.77 -20.40
C ASN A 78 -13.67 -8.13 -20.48
N GLU A 79 -14.01 -9.27 -21.08
CA GLU A 79 -15.39 -9.73 -21.26
C GLU A 79 -15.97 -10.34 -19.98
N ASP A 80 -15.13 -10.91 -19.11
CA ASP A 80 -15.54 -11.51 -17.84
C ASP A 80 -15.66 -10.45 -16.75
N ASP A 81 -16.90 -10.21 -16.31
CA ASP A 81 -17.21 -9.28 -15.23
C ASP A 81 -16.46 -9.58 -13.91
N ASN A 82 -16.11 -10.84 -13.63
CA ASN A 82 -15.33 -11.18 -12.44
C ASN A 82 -13.88 -10.71 -12.57
N VAL A 83 -13.28 -10.79 -13.75
CA VAL A 83 -11.93 -10.28 -14.02
C VAL A 83 -11.95 -8.75 -13.99
N ARG A 84 -13.00 -8.12 -14.53
CA ARG A 84 -13.19 -6.67 -14.40
C ARG A 84 -13.31 -6.27 -12.93
N LEU A 85 -14.11 -6.98 -12.14
CA LEU A 85 -14.22 -6.73 -10.69
C LEU A 85 -12.89 -6.87 -9.98
N LEU A 86 -12.11 -7.90 -10.30
CA LEU A 86 -10.76 -8.09 -9.75
C LEU A 86 -9.87 -6.89 -10.08
N ALA A 87 -9.83 -6.47 -11.35
CA ALA A 87 -9.07 -5.28 -11.77
C ALA A 87 -9.56 -4.01 -11.05
N MET A 88 -10.87 -3.82 -10.87
CA MET A 88 -11.42 -2.69 -10.11
C MET A 88 -10.95 -2.68 -8.66
N VAL A 89 -10.93 -3.84 -7.99
CA VAL A 89 -10.41 -3.93 -6.61
C VAL A 89 -8.92 -3.64 -6.57
N THR A 90 -8.15 -4.14 -7.55
CA THR A 90 -6.71 -3.84 -7.66
C THR A 90 -6.47 -2.34 -7.83
N LEU A 91 -7.23 -1.65 -8.69
CA LEU A 91 -7.16 -0.20 -8.86
C LEU A 91 -7.49 0.55 -7.57
N TYR A 92 -8.49 0.11 -6.82
CA TYR A 92 -8.80 0.70 -5.52
C TYR A 92 -7.67 0.51 -4.52
N LYS A 93 -7.11 -0.70 -4.46
CA LYS A 93 -6.03 -1.05 -3.53
C LYS A 93 -4.69 -0.40 -3.85
N SER A 94 -4.43 0.00 -5.09
CA SER A 94 -3.20 0.74 -5.41
C SER A 94 -3.19 2.16 -4.85
N GLU A 95 -4.34 2.67 -4.38
CA GLU A 95 -4.54 4.02 -3.84
C GLU A 95 -4.04 5.16 -4.76
N ASP A 96 -3.87 4.87 -6.06
CA ASP A 96 -3.42 5.85 -7.04
C ASP A 96 -4.56 6.85 -7.35
N PRO A 97 -4.34 8.17 -7.17
CA PRO A 97 -5.38 9.17 -7.39
C PRO A 97 -5.92 9.15 -8.83
N TRP A 98 -5.08 8.84 -9.81
CA TRP A 98 -5.47 8.84 -11.21
C TRP A 98 -6.36 7.63 -11.55
N ALA A 99 -6.09 6.46 -10.95
CA ALA A 99 -6.98 5.31 -11.00
C ALA A 99 -8.36 5.63 -10.40
N MET A 100 -8.41 6.36 -9.28
CA MET A 100 -9.67 6.74 -8.63
C MET A 100 -10.47 7.75 -9.45
N ASP A 101 -9.81 8.73 -10.05
CA ASP A 101 -10.44 9.66 -11.00
C ASP A 101 -10.95 8.95 -12.26
N PHE A 102 -10.25 7.93 -12.73
CA PHE A 102 -10.71 7.08 -13.80
C PHE A 102 -12.00 6.33 -13.40
N LEU A 103 -12.00 5.61 -12.27
CA LEU A 103 -13.18 4.87 -11.80
C LEU A 103 -14.39 5.78 -11.57
N LYS A 104 -14.16 6.99 -11.03
CA LYS A 104 -15.19 8.02 -10.81
C LYS A 104 -15.88 8.43 -12.12
N ARG A 105 -15.11 8.61 -13.19
CA ARG A 105 -15.63 8.98 -14.52
C ARG A 105 -16.28 7.77 -15.22
N HIS A 106 -15.61 6.62 -15.21
CA HIS A 106 -16.06 5.40 -15.88
C HIS A 106 -17.44 4.94 -15.40
N ARG A 107 -17.74 5.09 -14.10
CA ARG A 107 -19.03 4.72 -13.50
C ARG A 107 -20.27 5.22 -14.28
N ARG A 108 -20.18 6.36 -14.96
CA ARG A 108 -21.31 6.93 -15.73
C ARG A 108 -21.69 6.09 -16.94
N PHE A 109 -20.71 5.38 -17.51
CA PHE A 109 -20.84 4.58 -18.73
C PHE A 109 -20.92 3.08 -18.44
N GLU A 110 -20.79 2.68 -17.17
CA GLU A 110 -20.90 1.27 -16.78
C GLU A 110 -22.35 0.78 -16.86
N GLU A 111 -22.57 -0.26 -17.66
CA GLU A 111 -23.86 -0.92 -17.83
C GLU A 111 -24.12 -1.95 -16.74
N ASN A 112 -23.05 -2.66 -16.30
CA ASN A 112 -23.17 -3.64 -15.24
C ASN A 112 -23.43 -2.95 -13.89
N GLN A 113 -24.64 -3.13 -13.35
CA GLN A 113 -25.07 -2.47 -12.11
C GLN A 113 -24.22 -2.85 -10.89
N ARG A 114 -23.72 -4.09 -10.83
CA ARG A 114 -22.86 -4.56 -9.74
C ARG A 114 -21.53 -3.82 -9.76
N ILE A 115 -20.88 -3.76 -10.92
CA ILE A 115 -19.62 -3.03 -11.10
C ILE A 115 -19.82 -1.55 -10.80
N LYS A 116 -20.89 -0.94 -11.35
CA LYS A 116 -21.23 0.47 -11.15
C LYS A 116 -21.38 0.84 -9.67
N LYS A 117 -22.08 -0.01 -8.89
CA LYS A 117 -22.26 0.19 -7.45
C LYS A 117 -20.92 0.07 -6.70
N LEU A 118 -20.12 -0.93 -7.03
CA LEU A 118 -18.82 -1.15 -6.38
C LEU A 118 -17.82 -0.05 -6.71
N CYS A 119 -17.77 0.45 -7.94
CA CYS A 119 -16.98 1.64 -8.28
C CYS A 119 -17.39 2.86 -7.44
N CYS A 120 -18.70 3.06 -7.21
CA CYS A 120 -19.19 4.13 -6.34
C CYS A 120 -18.67 3.99 -4.91
N CYS A 121 -18.75 2.77 -4.35
CA CYS A 121 -18.26 2.48 -3.00
C CYS A 121 -16.75 2.67 -2.88
N ALA A 122 -15.97 2.14 -3.82
CA ALA A 122 -14.51 2.28 -3.84
C ALA A 122 -14.08 3.75 -3.89
N VAL A 123 -14.65 4.52 -4.82
CA VAL A 123 -14.37 5.95 -4.97
C VAL A 123 -14.74 6.74 -3.71
N LYS A 124 -15.93 6.47 -3.13
CA LYS A 124 -16.35 7.14 -1.88
C LYS A 124 -15.42 6.80 -0.72
N ALA A 125 -15.06 5.53 -0.55
CA ALA A 125 -14.16 5.09 0.51
C ALA A 125 -12.79 5.74 0.39
N TYR A 126 -12.25 5.82 -0.84
CA TYR A 126 -10.98 6.48 -1.10
C TYR A 126 -10.99 7.96 -0.71
N TYR A 127 -11.94 8.74 -1.21
CA TYR A 127 -11.96 10.18 -0.90
C TYR A 127 -12.31 10.47 0.57
N ALA A 128 -13.16 9.67 1.20
CA ALA A 128 -13.41 9.78 2.64
C ALA A 128 -12.13 9.54 3.45
N LYS A 129 -11.32 8.54 3.07
CA LYS A 129 -10.00 8.31 3.67
C LYS A 129 -9.09 9.52 3.47
N MET A 130 -8.97 10.03 2.25
CA MET A 130 -8.11 11.18 1.95
C MET A 130 -8.52 12.46 2.69
N ASP A 131 -9.82 12.72 2.80
CA ASP A 131 -10.33 13.87 3.55
C ASP A 131 -9.98 13.76 5.05
N SER A 132 -10.10 12.57 5.63
CA SER A 132 -9.73 12.35 7.05
C SER A 132 -8.23 12.55 7.32
N ILE A 133 -7.37 12.15 6.37
CA ILE A 133 -5.92 12.38 6.45
C ILE A 133 -5.60 13.87 6.35
N ARG A 134 -6.28 14.60 5.45
CA ARG A 134 -6.09 16.05 5.30
C ARG A 134 -6.43 16.77 6.60
N GLU A 135 -7.61 16.51 7.17
CA GLU A 135 -8.07 17.13 8.42
C GLU A 135 -7.12 16.85 9.60
N PHE A 136 -6.63 15.61 9.69
CA PHE A 136 -5.64 15.23 10.69
C PHE A 136 -4.32 16.01 10.53
N ASN A 137 -3.81 16.11 9.31
CA ASN A 137 -2.57 16.83 9.02
C ASN A 137 -2.69 18.33 9.31
N GLU A 138 -3.81 18.95 8.93
CA GLU A 138 -4.09 20.36 9.25
C GLU A 138 -4.09 20.59 10.76
N THR A 139 -4.72 19.70 11.53
CA THR A 139 -4.74 19.78 13.00
C THR A 139 -3.34 19.66 13.60
N LEU A 140 -2.50 18.76 13.07
CA LEU A 140 -1.11 18.61 13.53
C LEU A 140 -0.27 19.86 13.25
N LEU A 141 -0.43 20.45 12.07
CA LEU A 141 0.28 21.67 11.68
C LEU A 141 -0.08 22.86 12.59
N VAL A 142 -1.36 23.04 12.89
CA VAL A 142 -1.82 24.09 13.82
C VAL A 142 -1.22 23.90 15.20
N ARG A 143 -1.28 22.68 15.75
CA ARG A 143 -0.68 22.36 17.07
C ARG A 143 0.82 22.57 17.11
N ALA A 144 1.53 22.25 16.02
CA ALA A 144 2.96 22.48 15.92
C ALA A 144 3.29 23.98 15.92
N ALA A 145 2.52 24.79 15.16
CA ALA A 145 2.68 26.23 15.12
C ALA A 145 2.41 26.89 16.50
N GLU A 146 1.37 26.46 17.21
CA GLU A 146 1.06 26.94 18.57
C GLU A 146 2.20 26.67 19.56
N ARG A 147 2.83 25.49 19.48
CA ARG A 147 3.99 25.15 20.33
C ARG A 147 5.17 26.06 20.05
N ILE A 148 5.51 26.27 18.77
CA ILE A 148 6.60 27.16 18.38
C ILE A 148 6.35 28.59 18.86
N ALA A 149 5.13 29.11 18.68
CA ALA A 149 4.77 30.45 19.14
C ALA A 149 4.89 30.58 20.67
N LYS A 150 4.44 29.56 21.42
CA LYS A 150 4.55 29.54 22.87
C LYS A 150 6.01 29.49 23.35
N ASP A 151 6.83 28.67 22.70
CA ASP A 151 8.26 28.55 23.04
C ASP A 151 9.02 29.84 22.73
N GLN A 152 8.70 30.50 21.62
CA GLN A 152 9.24 31.82 21.27
C GLN A 152 8.82 32.89 22.28
N ALA A 153 7.54 32.94 22.66
CA ALA A 153 7.06 33.89 23.67
C ALA A 153 7.75 33.68 25.02
N LEU A 154 7.96 32.42 25.43
CA LEU A 154 8.69 32.08 26.65
C LEU A 154 10.16 32.51 26.57
N ALA A 155 10.82 32.30 25.43
CA ALA A 155 12.20 32.70 25.21
C ALA A 155 12.37 34.23 25.27
N SER A 156 11.48 34.98 24.60
CA SER A 156 11.46 36.44 24.66
C SER A 156 11.19 36.97 26.07
N ALA A 157 10.25 36.37 26.80
CA ALA A 157 9.99 36.74 28.19
C ALA A 157 11.21 36.50 29.10
N LYS A 158 11.93 35.37 28.92
CA LYS A 158 13.18 35.10 29.64
C LYS A 158 14.28 36.10 29.30
N ALA A 159 14.43 36.48 28.03
CA ALA A 159 15.41 37.46 27.60
C ALA A 159 15.14 38.86 28.21
N LEU A 160 13.88 39.32 28.18
CA LEU A 160 13.48 40.59 28.79
C LEU A 160 13.72 40.62 30.30
N ASN A 161 13.41 39.53 31.00
CA ASN A 161 13.68 39.43 32.43
C ASN A 161 15.20 39.45 32.72
N ALA A 162 16.02 38.75 31.93
CA ALA A 162 17.48 38.76 32.11
C ALA A 162 18.08 40.16 31.92
N GLU A 163 17.59 40.92 30.94
CA GLU A 163 17.98 42.32 30.72
C GLU A 163 17.59 43.23 31.89
N GLN A 164 16.41 43.05 32.48
CA GLN A 164 15.95 43.84 33.64
C GLN A 164 16.80 43.63 34.91
N TYR A 165 17.45 42.48 35.08
CA TYR A 165 18.27 42.18 36.27
C TYR A 165 19.78 42.35 36.07
N GLY A 166 20.23 42.85 34.92
CA GLY A 166 21.65 43.15 34.67
C GLY A 166 22.58 41.93 34.68
N LEU A 167 22.03 40.72 34.54
CA LEU A 167 22.78 39.48 34.42
C LEU A 167 23.25 39.34 32.95
N LYS A 168 24.40 39.92 32.62
CA LYS A 168 25.14 39.61 31.38
C LYS A 168 26.23 38.59 31.65
#